data_AF-A0A914P623-F1
#
_entry.id   AF-A0A914P623-F1
#
_cell.length_a   1.000
_cell.length_b   1.000
_cell.length_c   1.000
_cell.angle_alpha   90.00
_cell.angle_beta   90.00
_cell.angle_gamma   90.00
#
_symmetry.space_group_name_H-M   'P 1'
#
loop_
_entity.id
_entity.type
_entity.pdbx_description
1 polymer ?
#
loop_
_entity_poly.entity_id
_entity_poly.type
_entity_poly.pdbx_seq_one_letter_code
_entity_poly.pdbx_strand_id
1 'polypeptide(L)' 'MRTDRHLTGILQSFDQHLNMVLSDVVETITTTETDPDSTEEIVKTTTREIPLLFIRGDSVVLVSTPNRNPN' A
#
# COMPACT_ATOMS: atom_id res chain seq x y z
N MET A 1 -4.16 -2.90 0.91
CA MET A 1 -5.37 -2.04 0.98
C MET A 1 -6.35 -2.55 -0.06
N ARG A 2 -7.63 -2.15 0.01
CA ARG A 2 -8.52 -2.32 -1.14
C ARG A 2 -7.89 -1.68 -2.40
N THR A 3 -8.26 -2.14 -3.59
CA THR A 3 -7.78 -1.64 -4.91
C THR A 3 -6.27 -1.74 -5.16
N ASP A 4 -5.66 -2.90 -4.92
CA ASP A 4 -4.26 -3.20 -5.32
C ASP A 4 -3.21 -2.16 -4.87
N ARG A 5 -3.49 -1.53 -3.72
CA ARG A 5 -2.62 -0.55 -3.08
C ARG A 5 -1.90 -1.17 -1.91
N HIS A 6 -0.60 -0.95 -1.85
CA HIS A 6 0.25 -1.31 -0.73
C HIS A 6 0.85 -0.06 -0.10
N LEU A 7 0.87 -0.01 1.23
CA LEU A 7 1.44 1.08 2.01
C LEU A 7 2.52 0.49 2.91
N THR A 8 3.72 1.05 2.83
CA THR A 8 4.82 0.78 3.76
C THR A 8 5.20 2.08 4.44
N GLY A 9 5.35 2.09 5.75
CA GLY A 9 5.73 3.27 6.50
C GLY A 9 5.91 2.96 7.98
N ILE A 10 6.18 3.99 8.77
CA ILE A 10 6.34 3.88 10.22
C ILE A 10 5.00 4.14 10.88
N LEU A 11 4.50 3.17 11.65
CA LEU A 11 3.25 3.31 12.40
C LEU A 11 3.46 4.23 13.61
N GLN A 12 2.81 5.40 13.60
CA GLN A 12 2.86 6.37 14.69
C GLN A 12 1.75 6.13 15.72
N SER A 13 0.52 5.86 15.26
CA SER A 13 -0.62 5.57 16.12
C SER A 13 -1.73 4.83 15.37
N PHE A 14 -2.62 4.17 16.13
CA PHE A 14 -3.81 3.49 15.61
C PHE A 14 -4.93 3.40 16.66
N ASP A 15 -6.14 3.04 16.21
CA ASP A 15 -7.30 2.76 17.08
C ASP A 15 -7.97 1.41 16.80
N GLN A 16 -9.04 1.10 17.53
CA GLN A 16 -9.82 -0.14 17.40
C GLN A 16 -10.51 -0.32 16.05
N HIS A 17 -10.70 0.76 15.29
CA HIS A 17 -11.31 0.73 13.96
C HIS A 17 -10.26 0.51 12.87
N LEU A 18 -8.98 0.38 13.23
CA LEU A 18 -7.83 0.35 12.32
C LEU A 18 -7.63 1.66 11.56
N ASN A 19 -8.09 2.79 12.11
CA ASN A 19 -7.58 4.07 11.64
C ASN A 19 -6.10 4.16 12.05
N MET A 20 -5.25 4.68 11.17
CA MET A 20 -3.81 4.72 11.39
C MET A 20 -3.21 6.06 10.97
N VAL A 21 -2.18 6.48 11.68
CA VAL A 21 -1.28 7.55 11.25
C VAL A 21 0.07 6.90 10.94
N LEU A 22 0.51 7.00 9.69
CA LEU A 22 1.82 6.54 9.25
C LEU A 22 2.71 7.73 8.88
N SER A 23 4.00 7.66 9.20
CA SER A 23 5.03 8.55 8.67
C SER A 23 5.93 7.85 7.67
N ASP A 24 6.65 8.61 6.86
CA ASP A 24 7.63 8.12 5.86
C ASP A 24 7.01 7.04 4.96
N VAL A 25 5.84 7.34 4.41
CA VAL A 25 5.02 6.36 3.71
C VAL A 25 5.43 6.26 2.26
N VAL A 26 5.69 5.05 1.81
CA VAL A 26 5.74 4.68 0.40
C VAL A 26 4.43 4.00 0.05
N GLU A 27 3.67 4.62 -0.85
CA GLU A 27 2.55 3.97 -1.49
C GLU A 27 2.96 3.35 -2.81
N THR A 28 2.58 2.10 -3.00
CA THR A 28 2.71 1.36 -4.26
C THR A 28 1.31 1.06 -4.80
N ILE A 29 1.06 1.47 -6.03
CA ILE A 29 -0.19 1.20 -6.77
C ILE A 29 0.14 0.24 -7.91
N THR A 30 -0.52 -0.91 -7.94
CA THR A 30 -0.41 -1.87 -9.04
C THR A 30 -1.64 -1.75 -9.93
N THR A 31 -1.43 -1.54 -11.23
CA THR A 31 -2.50 -1.46 -12.24
C THR A 31 -2.23 -2.48 -13.34
N THR A 32 -3.24 -3.28 -13.68
CA THR A 32 -3.19 -4.18 -14.83
C THR A 32 -3.88 -3.51 -16.01
N GLU A 33 -3.15 -3.33 -17.10
CA GLU A 33 -3.68 -2.86 -18.38
C GLU A 33 -3.67 -4.01 -19.38
N THR A 34 -4.74 -4.18 -20.14
CA THR A 34 -4.79 -5.13 -21.26
C THR A 34 -4.36 -4.40 -22.53
N ASP A 35 -3.42 -4.98 -23.27
CA ASP A 35 -3.05 -4.48 -24.58
C ASP A 35 -4.24 -4.61 -25.55
N PRO A 36 -4.64 -3.55 -26.28
CA PRO A 36 -5.73 -3.65 -27.25
C PRO A 36 -5.42 -4.57 -28.43
N ASP A 37 -4.14 -4.78 -28.76
CA ASP A 37 -3.70 -5.54 -29.94
C ASP A 37 -3.20 -6.96 -29.59
N SER A 38 -3.01 -7.27 -28.30
CA SER A 38 -2.60 -8.58 -27.83
C SER A 38 -3.37 -8.99 -26.57
N THR A 39 -3.55 -10.30 -26.33
CA THR A 39 -4.18 -10.78 -25.07
C THR A 39 -3.23 -10.74 -23.87
N GLU A 40 -2.19 -9.91 -23.92
CA GLU A 40 -1.20 -9.81 -22.86
C GLU A 40 -1.64 -8.80 -21.79
N GLU A 41 -1.47 -9.19 -20.53
CA GLU A 41 -1.70 -8.31 -19.37
C GLU A 41 -0.39 -7.62 -18.98
N ILE A 42 -0.37 -6.30 -19.07
CA ILE A 42 0.76 -5.48 -18.66
C ILE A 42 0.52 -4.99 -17.22
N VAL A 43 1.34 -5.47 -16.29
CA VAL A 43 1.32 -5.02 -14.89
C VAL A 43 2.23 -3.81 -14.76
N LYS A 44 1.65 -2.66 -14.39
CA LYS A 44 2.40 -1.44 -14.06
C LYS A 44 2.38 -1.19 -12.57
N THR A 45 3.51 -0.71 -12.06
CA THR A 45 3.67 -0.34 -10.64
C THR A 45 4.11 1.12 -10.57
N THR A 46 3.35 1.93 -9.85
CA THR A 46 3.70 3.34 -9.58
C THR A 46 3.90 3.53 -8.08
N THR A 47 4.94 4.26 -7.70
CA THR A 47 5.23 4.58 -6.30
C THR A 47 5.10 6.08 -6.02
N ARG A 48 4.68 6.43 -4.81
CA ARG A 48 4.73 7.81 -4.31
C ARG A 48 5.15 7.84 -2.83
N GLU A 49 5.89 8.87 -2.47
CA GLU A 49 6.33 9.12 -1.10
C GLU A 49 5.43 10.17 -0.44
N ILE A 50 5.01 9.90 0.80
CA ILE A 50 4.10 10.75 1.57
C ILE A 50 4.68 10.88 2.99
N PRO A 51 5.10 12.08 3.43
CA PRO A 51 5.72 12.27 4.74
C PRO A 51 4.84 11.85 5.92
N LEU A 52 3.54 12.14 5.84
CA LEU A 52 2.56 11.81 6.87
C LEU A 52 1.21 11.49 6.22
N LEU A 53 0.62 10.35 6.58
CA LEU A 53 -0.63 9.87 6.02
C LEU A 53 -1.57 9.39 7.12
N PHE A 54 -2.80 9.93 7.12
CA PHE A 54 -3.92 9.35 7.88
C PHE A 54 -4.66 8.35 6.99
N ILE A 55 -4.92 7.16 7.53
CA ILE A 55 -5.60 6.06 6.86
C ILE A 55 -6.88 5.75 7.63
N ARG A 56 -7.99 5.65 6.90
CA ARG A 56 -9.27 5.18 7.46
C ARG A 56 -9.33 3.65 7.44
N GLY A 57 -9.70 3.05 8.56
CA GLY A 57 -9.61 1.61 8.78
C GLY A 57 -10.50 0.74 7.88
N ASP A 58 -11.63 1.27 7.38
CA ASP A 58 -12.53 0.54 6.46
C ASP A 58 -11.84 0.03 5.19
N SER A 59 -10.71 0.65 4.81
CA SER A 59 -9.92 0.31 3.61
C SER A 59 -8.76 -0.65 3.87
N VAL A 60 -8.47 -0.94 5.14
CA VAL A 60 -7.41 -1.85 5.58
C VAL A 60 -7.89 -3.29 5.42
N VAL A 61 -7.06 -4.12 4.79
CA VAL A 61 -7.35 -5.55 4.54
C VAL A 61 -6.44 -6.45 5.35
N LEU A 62 -5.14 -6.12 5.39
CA LEU A 62 -4.13 -6.85 6.12
C LEU A 62 -3.05 -5.87 6.60
N VAL A 63 -2.51 -6.15 7.79
CA VAL A 63 -1.37 -5.44 8.37
C VAL A 63 -0.29 -6.48 8.67
N SER A 64 0.95 -6.17 8.32
CA SER A 64 2.12 -7.01 8.61
C SER A 64 3.33 -6.15 8.94
N THR A 65 4.25 -6.67 9.75
CA THR A 65 5.57 -6.07 9.91
C THR A 65 6.45 -6.40 8.70
N PRO A 66 7.46 -5.57 8.38
CA PRO A 66 8.45 -5.93 7.37
C PRO A 66 9.14 -7.25 7.73
N ASN A 67 9.47 -8.07 6.74
CA ASN A 67 10.35 -9.22 6.95
C ASN A 67 11.73 -8.70 7.37
N ARG A 68 12.00 -8.71 8.67
CA ARG A 68 13.35 -8.53 9.18
C ARG A 68 14.10 -9.81 8.86
N ASN A 69 14.86 -9.86 7.76
CA ASN A 69 15.81 -10.93 7.56
C ASN A 69 16.73 -10.95 8.79
N PRO A 70 16.77 -12.05 9.58
CA PRO A 70 17.78 -12.18 10.61
C PRO A 70 19.10 -12.42 9.87
N ASN A 71 19.96 -11.41 9.86
CA ASN A 71 21.39 -11.61 9.58
C ASN A 71 22.01 -12.43 10.71
#